data_AF-A0A960Z0U3-F1
#
_entry.id   AF-A0A960Z0U3-F1
#
_cell.length_a   1.000
_cell.length_b   1.000
_cell.length_c   1.000
_cell.angle_alpha   90.00
_cell.angle_beta   90.00
_cell.angle_gamma   90.00
#
_symmetry.space_group_name_H-M   'P 1'
#
loop_
_entity.id
_entity.type
_entity.pdbx_description
1 polymer ?
#
loop_
_entity_poly.entity_id
_entity_poly.type
_entity_poly.pdbx_seq_one_letter_code
_entity_poly.pdbx_strand_id
1 'polypeptide(L)'
;MPELKKRQDLALWLTMLKKIEYAFGLDENLMVYTVRKNSLSRNKLIAAKYQWKIYREFERFNILRSIYYMIFYAFYGYLKNYTSK
;
A
#
# COMPACT_ATOMS: atom_id res chain seq x y z
N MET A 1 -12.25 6.91 10.60
CA MET A 1 -11.69 6.23 9.41
C MET A 1 -11.02 7.30 8.54
N PRO A 2 -9.78 7.12 8.06
CA PRO A 2 -9.11 8.16 7.28
C PRO A 2 -9.91 8.47 6.00
N GLU A 3 -10.12 9.75 5.70
CA GLU A 3 -10.91 10.24 4.55
C GLU A 3 -10.17 10.08 3.21
N LEU A 4 -9.65 8.89 2.93
CA LEU A 4 -9.01 8.57 1.66
C LEU A 4 -10.02 7.84 0.77
N LYS A 5 -10.19 8.29 -0.47
CA LYS A 5 -11.07 7.60 -1.45
C LYS A 5 -10.61 6.18 -1.81
N LYS A 6 -9.31 5.87 -1.64
CA LYS A 6 -8.71 4.54 -1.83
C LYS A 6 -7.55 4.36 -0.86
N ARG A 7 -7.17 3.10 -0.60
CA ARG A 7 -6.10 2.71 0.34
C ARG A 7 -6.40 3.08 1.81
N GLN A 8 -7.68 3.04 2.18
CA GLN A 8 -8.13 3.24 3.56
C GLN A 8 -7.51 2.20 4.50
N ASP A 9 -7.48 0.93 4.08
CA ASP A 9 -6.89 -0.16 4.86
C ASP A 9 -5.41 0.08 5.14
N LEU A 10 -4.66 0.53 4.14
CA LEU A 10 -3.24 0.85 4.31
C LEU A 10 -3.04 1.98 5.33
N ALA A 11 -3.82 3.05 5.24
CA ALA A 11 -3.76 4.15 6.20
C ALA A 11 -4.17 3.71 7.61
N LEU A 12 -5.16 2.80 7.72
CA LEU A 12 -5.56 2.19 8.98
C LEU A 12 -4.42 1.39 9.61
N TRP A 13 -3.79 0.49 8.84
CA TRP A 13 -2.64 -0.30 9.30
C TRP A 13 -1.47 0.58 9.73
N LEU A 14 -1.11 1.60 8.95
CA LEU A 14 -0.07 2.57 9.34
C LEU A 14 -0.40 3.28 10.65
N THR A 15 -1.67 3.65 10.86
CA THR A 15 -2.11 4.28 12.10
C THR A 15 -2.01 3.33 13.30
N MET A 16 -2.37 2.06 13.12
CA MET A 16 -2.26 1.05 14.17
C MET A 16 -0.80 0.77 14.50
N LEU A 17 0.04 0.57 13.49
CA LEU A 17 1.47 0.27 13.62
C LEU A 17 2.28 1.40 14.26
N LYS A 18 1.76 2.64 14.27
CA LYS A 18 2.36 3.76 15.03
C LYS A 18 2.05 3.71 16.53
N LYS A 19 1.03 2.95 16.94
CA LYS A 19 0.57 2.86 18.34
C LYS A 19 1.06 1.60 19.05
N ILE A 20 1.53 0.61 18.31
CA ILE A 20 2.01 -0.67 18.82
C ILE A 20 3.49 -0.84 18.48
N GLU A 21 4.24 -1.51 19.34
CA GLU A 21 5.68 -1.68 19.16
C GLU A 21 6.01 -2.75 18.11
N TYR A 22 5.21 -3.82 18.08
CA TYR A 22 5.40 -4.95 17.17
C TYR A 22 4.06 -5.43 16.60
N ALA A 23 4.12 -5.99 15.39
CA ALA A 23 3.03 -6.75 14.78
C ALA A 23 3.60 -8.05 14.24
N PHE A 24 2.94 -9.17 14.53
CA PHE A 24 3.34 -10.49 14.07
C PHE A 24 2.49 -10.89 12.87
N GLY A 25 3.12 -11.40 11.81
CA GLY A 25 2.44 -12.01 10.68
C GLY A 25 2.11 -13.47 10.97
N LEU A 26 0.93 -13.91 10.56
CA LEU A 26 0.54 -15.32 10.57
C LEU A 26 0.76 -15.92 9.19
N ASP A 27 1.48 -17.05 9.12
CA ASP A 27 1.72 -17.79 7.88
C ASP A 27 0.63 -18.86 7.66
N GLU A 28 -0.63 -18.42 7.73
CA GLU A 28 -1.81 -19.27 7.58
C GLU A 28 -2.80 -18.65 6.59
N ASN A 29 -3.44 -19.49 5.78
CA ASN A 29 -4.44 -19.01 4.82
C ASN A 29 -5.80 -18.81 5.51
N LEU A 30 -6.03 -17.59 5.98
CA LEU A 30 -7.26 -17.21 6.69
C LEU A 30 -8.33 -16.55 5.80
N MET A 31 -8.02 -16.23 4.54
CA MET A 31 -8.92 -15.45 3.68
C MET A 31 -8.83 -15.85 2.21
N VAL A 32 -10.00 -16.06 1.60
CA VAL A 32 -10.14 -16.14 0.14
C VAL A 32 -10.74 -14.84 -0.38
N TYR A 33 -10.10 -14.21 -1.39
CA TYR A 33 -10.61 -13.00 -2.03
C TYR A 33 -11.04 -13.28 -3.48
N THR A 34 -12.14 -12.65 -3.92
CA THR A 34 -12.63 -12.80 -5.29
C THR A 34 -11.98 -11.77 -6.22
N VAL A 35 -11.37 -12.23 -7.31
CA VAL A 35 -10.82 -11.35 -8.35
C VAL A 35 -11.87 -11.06 -9.42
N ARG A 36 -12.30 -9.81 -9.53
CA ARG A 36 -13.19 -9.33 -10.60
C ARG A 36 -12.42 -8.48 -11.60
N LYS A 37 -12.80 -8.53 -12.89
CA LYS A 37 -12.15 -7.76 -13.97
C LYS A 37 -12.17 -6.25 -13.69
N ASN A 38 -13.19 -5.70 -13.04
CA ASN A 38 -13.28 -4.27 -12.68
C ASN A 38 -12.78 -3.97 -11.26
N SER A 39 -11.82 -4.73 -10.73
CA SER A 39 -11.29 -4.47 -9.39
C SER A 39 -10.61 -3.11 -9.31
N LEU A 40 -10.82 -2.44 -8.16
CA LEU A 40 -10.25 -1.11 -7.88
C LEU A 40 -8.72 -1.09 -7.88
N SER A 41 -8.09 -2.26 -7.74
CA SER A 41 -6.65 -2.50 -7.66
C SER A 41 -5.99 -2.88 -8.99
N ARG A 42 -6.77 -3.10 -10.07
CA ARG A 42 -6.20 -3.50 -11.39
C ARG A 42 -5.34 -2.42 -12.01
N ASN A 43 -5.73 -1.16 -11.87
CA ASN A 43 -5.02 -0.04 -12.49
C ASN A 43 -3.83 0.40 -11.62
N LYS A 44 -2.63 -0.06 -12.01
CA LYS A 44 -1.35 0.22 -11.32
C LYS A 44 -1.00 1.71 -11.27
N LEU A 45 -1.36 2.49 -12.30
CA LEU A 45 -1.12 3.93 -12.33
C LEU A 45 -1.99 4.65 -11.28
N ILE A 46 -3.27 4.29 -11.21
CA ILE A 46 -4.16 4.83 -10.19
C ILE A 46 -3.66 4.43 -8.79
N ALA A 47 -3.25 3.18 -8.61
CA ALA A 47 -2.68 2.72 -7.33
C ALA A 47 -1.45 3.56 -6.92
N ALA A 48 -0.48 3.77 -7.83
CA ALA A 48 0.70 4.59 -7.56
C ALA A 48 0.33 6.03 -7.17
N LYS A 49 -0.63 6.66 -7.86
CA LYS A 49 -1.15 7.99 -7.49
C LYS A 49 -1.68 8.05 -6.06
N TYR A 50 -2.43 7.03 -5.63
CA TYR A 50 -2.92 6.97 -4.25
C TYR A 50 -1.81 6.61 -3.25
N GLN A 51 -0.76 5.88 -3.64
CA GLN A 51 0.42 5.71 -2.77
C GLN A 51 1.08 7.06 -2.48
N TRP A 52 1.25 7.87 -3.52
CA TRP A 52 1.88 9.19 -3.41
C TRP A 52 1.08 10.10 -2.46
N LYS A 53 -0.26 10.07 -2.58
CA LYS A 53 -1.14 10.78 -1.66
C LYS A 53 -0.98 10.32 -0.22
N ILE A 54 -0.81 9.02 0.05
CA ILE A 54 -0.54 8.56 1.41
C ILE A 54 0.76 9.16 1.95
N TYR A 55 1.85 9.14 1.17
CA TYR A 55 3.12 9.67 1.65
C TYR A 55 3.09 11.19 1.88
N ARG A 56 2.43 11.95 0.98
CA ARG A 56 2.44 13.42 1.01
C ARG A 56 1.32 14.04 1.85
N GLU A 57 0.11 13.50 1.76
CA GLU A 57 -1.08 14.08 2.40
C GLU A 57 -1.35 13.43 3.77
N PHE A 58 -1.23 12.10 3.88
CA PHE A 58 -1.53 11.37 5.13
C PHE A 58 -0.32 11.33 6.09
N GLU A 59 0.83 10.87 5.61
CA GLU A 59 2.07 10.75 6.39
C GLU A 59 2.86 12.07 6.46
N ARG A 60 2.55 13.05 5.60
CA ARG A 60 3.20 14.37 5.53
C ARG A 60 4.72 14.30 5.39
N PHE A 61 5.24 13.29 4.70
CA PHE A 61 6.66 13.17 4.43
C PHE A 61 7.14 14.29 3.50
N ASN A 62 8.41 14.69 3.65
CA ASN A 62 9.06 15.58 2.70
C ASN A 62 9.18 14.90 1.32
N ILE A 63 9.48 15.69 0.28
CA ILE A 63 9.47 15.21 -1.11
C ILE A 63 10.53 14.11 -1.30
N LEU A 64 11.73 14.31 -0.76
CA LEU A 64 12.83 13.36 -0.89
C LEU A 64 12.50 12.00 -0.27
N ARG A 65 11.95 11.98 0.95
CA ARG A 65 11.53 10.75 1.63
C ARG A 65 10.37 10.07 0.91
N SER A 66 9.44 10.87 0.37
CA SER A 66 8.33 10.34 -0.44
C SER A 66 8.81 9.67 -1.72
N ILE A 67 9.79 10.27 -2.42
CA ILE A 67 10.40 9.69 -3.62
C ILE A 67 11.14 8.40 -3.27
N TYR A 68 11.95 8.41 -2.21
CA TYR A 68 12.67 7.22 -1.74
C TYR A 68 11.72 6.03 -1.57
N TYR A 69 10.67 6.17 -0.76
CA TYR A 69 9.69 5.08 -0.56
C TYR A 69 8.87 4.76 -1.82
N MET A 70 8.68 5.71 -2.73
CA MET A 70 8.01 5.45 -4.01
C MET A 70 8.85 4.57 -4.93
N ILE A 71 10.18 4.78 -4.95
CA ILE A 71 11.11 3.95 -5.73
C ILE A 71 11.06 2.51 -5.20
N PHE A 72 11.15 2.29 -3.89
CA PHE A 72 11.03 0.96 -3.31
C PHE A 72 9.67 0.31 -3.61
N TYR A 73 8.58 1.06 -3.49
CA TYR A 73 7.25 0.58 -3.85
C TYR A 73 7.18 0.11 -5.31
N ALA A 74 7.75 0.87 -6.24
CA ALA A 74 7.79 0.52 -7.66
C ALA A 74 8.71 -0.69 -7.92
N PHE A 75 9.88 -0.73 -7.29
CA PHE A 75 10.86 -1.81 -7.43
C PHE A 75 10.31 -3.15 -6.95
N TYR A 76 9.78 -3.22 -5.71
CA TYR A 76 9.17 -4.45 -5.19
C TYR A 76 7.90 -4.83 -5.96
N GLY A 77 7.13 -3.83 -6.39
CA GLY A 77 5.98 -4.05 -7.27
C GLY A 77 6.38 -4.68 -8.60
N TYR A 78 7.50 -4.26 -9.19
CA TYR A 78 8.05 -4.85 -10.41
C TYR A 78 8.56 -6.28 -10.16
N LEU A 79 9.38 -6.48 -9.13
CA LEU A 79 9.96 -7.78 -8.77
C LEU A 79 8.88 -8.85 -8.56
N LYS A 80 7.81 -8.53 -7.82
CA LYS A 80 6.67 -9.45 -7.62
C LYS A 80 6.03 -9.93 -8.93
N ASN A 81 5.94 -9.06 -9.94
CA ASN A 81 5.37 -9.45 -11.23
C ASN A 81 6.38 -10.25 -12.08
N TYR A 82 7.68 -10.12 -11.82
CA TYR A 82 8.74 -10.84 -12.52
C TYR A 82 8.92 -12.26 -11.97
N THR A 83 8.89 -12.43 -10.64
CA THR A 83 9.05 -13.74 -9.96
C THR A 83 7.79 -14.62 -10.02
N SER A 84 6.64 -14.06 -10.37
CA SER A 84 5.38 -14.79 -10.52
C SER A 84 5.10 -15.25 -11.96
N LYS A 85 6.09 -15.08 -12.86
CA LYS A 85 6.17 -15.72 -14.17
C LYS A 85 7.16 -16.89 -14.08
#